data_AF-A0A970BLW6-F1
#
_entry.id   AF-A0A970BLW6-F1
#
_cell.length_a   1.000
_cell.length_b   1.000
_cell.length_c   1.000
_cell.angle_alpha   90.00
_cell.angle_beta   90.00
_cell.angle_gamma   90.00
#
_symmetry.space_group_name_H-M   'P 1'
#
loop_
_entity.id
_entity.type
_entity.pdbx_description
1 polymer ?
#
loop_
_entity_poly.entity_id
_entity_poly.type
_entity_poly.pdbx_seq_one_letter_code
_entity_poly.pdbx_strand_id
1 'polypeptide(L)'
;MHITFLKEDGSALLTVLAFMLVLTIIGTAFIGNSLTEAKIAVSQMHNVQAYYIAEAGLEIGIAALRCDFGFAPPNGSPLTGVLNGGTYTVTFDNISDVKRKVLSTATYNNVEAIVVAEVELAPLYQDALTVFEKLELEGITINGNIHVNDRLYVKGNKESTINGRLSYTDRQRINIQNSYLKVQKIVDKEQEDSFLLFTDAGQIPQAWQATEIPIPAIDFENFTEHSDIVYDKAYFWSEPPDENKVLFRDNLHIDAEDNFIFDGMIIVDGYVHLDGTFNEGYANHSLIIVAKDSIVIGDSFGKGINVGGKVFLCSEKDIKITSGGALSSWDLTGIIIAPDVALDNGSFTYDTSVLDEYSQYLPEYGIIVSRWSKY
;
A
#
# COMPACT_ATOMS: atom_id res chain seq x y z
N MET A 1 -22.46 -51.52 87.59
CA MET A 1 -22.63 -51.69 86.13
C MET A 1 -21.71 -50.69 85.48
N HIS A 2 -20.69 -51.22 84.80
CA HIS A 2 -19.42 -50.55 84.52
C HIS A 2 -19.39 -50.10 83.05
N ILE A 3 -18.75 -48.94 82.82
CA ILE A 3 -18.18 -48.43 81.55
C ILE A 3 -19.17 -47.80 80.55
N THR A 4 -19.04 -46.48 80.28
CA THR A 4 -19.14 -45.84 78.93
C THR A 4 -19.00 -44.30 78.98
N PHE A 5 -17.81 -43.74 79.22
CA PHE A 5 -17.56 -42.28 79.01
C PHE A 5 -16.14 -41.95 78.48
N LEU A 6 -15.42 -42.91 77.90
CA LEU A 6 -14.08 -42.70 77.33
C LEU A 6 -14.06 -42.85 75.78
N LYS A 7 -15.11 -42.43 75.06
CA LYS A 7 -15.23 -42.73 73.62
C LYS A 7 -15.58 -41.57 72.67
N GLU A 8 -15.70 -40.32 73.13
CA GLU A 8 -16.10 -39.19 72.26
C GLU A 8 -14.95 -38.22 71.92
N ASP A 9 -14.00 -37.95 72.82
CA ASP A 9 -12.89 -37.00 72.57
C ASP A 9 -11.88 -37.48 71.51
N GLY A 10 -11.76 -38.79 71.29
CA GLY A 10 -10.90 -39.36 70.26
C GLY A 10 -11.47 -39.21 68.83
N SER A 11 -12.78 -39.00 68.69
CA SER A 11 -13.44 -38.90 67.39
C SER A 11 -13.19 -37.56 66.71
N ALA A 12 -13.15 -36.47 67.49
CA ALA A 12 -12.88 -35.12 66.97
C ALA A 12 -11.48 -35.02 66.36
N LEU A 13 -10.47 -35.61 67.02
CA LEU A 13 -9.10 -35.67 66.50
C LEU A 13 -9.04 -36.43 65.17
N LEU A 14 -9.74 -37.57 65.07
CA LEU A 14 -9.78 -38.37 63.85
C LEU A 14 -10.45 -37.61 62.70
N THR A 15 -11.53 -36.88 62.96
CA THR A 15 -12.22 -36.06 61.97
C THR A 15 -11.33 -34.92 61.46
N VAL A 16 -10.65 -34.19 62.35
CA VAL A 16 -9.72 -33.12 61.95
C VAL A 16 -8.56 -33.70 61.14
N LEU A 17 -8.01 -34.85 61.53
CA LEU A 17 -6.96 -35.54 60.77
C LEU A 17 -7.45 -35.94 59.37
N ALA A 18 -8.68 -36.47 59.26
CA ALA A 18 -9.28 -36.82 57.97
C ALA A 18 -9.48 -35.59 57.08
N PHE A 19 -9.98 -34.47 57.64
CA PHE A 19 -10.11 -33.22 56.88
C PHE A 19 -8.76 -32.64 56.45
N MET A 20 -7.75 -32.64 57.33
CA MET A 20 -6.40 -32.21 56.97
C MET A 20 -5.81 -33.08 55.86
N LEU A 21 -6.03 -34.39 55.89
CA LEU A 21 -5.59 -35.30 54.84
C LEU A 21 -6.27 -35.00 53.50
N VAL A 22 -7.59 -34.80 53.49
CA VAL A 22 -8.34 -34.41 52.28
C VAL A 22 -7.86 -33.07 51.73
N LEU A 23 -7.71 -32.05 52.60
CA LEU A 23 -7.20 -30.74 52.19
C LEU A 23 -5.78 -30.81 51.63
N THR A 24 -4.93 -31.66 52.19
CA THR A 24 -3.54 -31.85 51.71
C THR A 24 -3.53 -32.48 50.32
N ILE A 25 -4.38 -33.48 50.07
CA ILE A 25 -4.52 -34.11 48.74
C ILE A 25 -5.00 -33.07 47.72
N ILE A 26 -6.02 -32.28 48.07
CA ILE A 26 -6.55 -31.22 47.21
C ILE A 26 -5.49 -30.14 46.94
N GLY A 27 -4.78 -29.68 47.98
CA GLY A 27 -3.72 -28.69 47.85
C GLY A 27 -2.58 -29.15 46.93
N THR A 28 -2.18 -30.42 47.06
CA THR A 28 -1.14 -31.01 46.19
C THR A 28 -1.63 -31.10 44.73
N ALA A 29 -2.89 -31.47 44.51
CA ALA A 29 -3.48 -31.51 43.17
C ALA A 29 -3.53 -30.12 42.51
N PHE A 30 -3.90 -29.08 43.27
CA PHE A 30 -3.90 -27.71 42.74
C PHE A 30 -2.51 -27.22 42.37
N ILE A 31 -1.48 -27.48 43.19
CA ILE A 31 -0.10 -27.12 42.85
C ILE A 31 0.35 -27.82 41.55
N GLY A 32 0.02 -29.11 41.40
CA GLY A 32 0.32 -29.85 40.17
C GLY A 32 -0.36 -29.25 38.92
N ASN A 33 -1.62 -28.85 39.05
CA ASN A 33 -2.36 -28.18 37.97
C ASN A 33 -1.75 -26.82 37.63
N SER A 34 -1.44 -25.99 38.62
CA SER A 34 -0.82 -24.67 38.39
C SER A 34 0.55 -24.76 37.73
N LEU A 35 1.38 -25.75 38.08
CA LEU A 35 2.67 -25.98 37.41
C LEU A 35 2.48 -26.43 35.95
N THR A 36 1.45 -27.23 35.68
CA THR A 36 1.11 -27.68 34.32
C THR A 36 0.61 -26.51 33.48
N GLU A 37 -0.30 -25.69 34.00
CA GLU A 37 -0.79 -24.48 33.34
C GLU A 37 0.35 -23.48 33.08
N ALA A 38 1.23 -23.26 34.05
CA ALA A 38 2.40 -22.39 33.87
C ALA A 38 3.30 -22.88 32.73
N LYS A 39 3.54 -24.19 32.63
CA LYS A 39 4.33 -24.78 31.54
C LYS A 39 3.64 -24.62 30.18
N ILE A 40 2.32 -24.82 30.12
CA ILE A 40 1.54 -24.61 28.89
C ILE A 40 1.59 -23.14 28.48
N ALA A 41 1.41 -22.22 29.42
CA ALA A 41 1.46 -20.77 29.16
C ALA A 41 2.83 -20.33 28.62
N VAL A 42 3.93 -20.82 29.20
CA VAL A 42 5.29 -20.54 28.70
C VAL A 42 5.49 -21.11 27.30
N SER A 43 5.02 -22.33 27.04
CA SER A 43 5.09 -22.94 25.70
C SER A 43 4.28 -22.14 24.67
N GLN A 44 3.07 -21.71 25.02
CA GLN A 44 2.23 -20.86 24.17
C GLN A 44 2.89 -19.51 23.90
N MET A 45 3.50 -18.89 24.92
CA MET A 45 4.27 -17.66 24.76
C MET A 45 5.43 -17.85 23.78
N HIS A 46 6.20 -18.94 23.90
CA HIS A 46 7.29 -19.24 22.98
C HIS A 46 6.81 -19.50 21.55
N ASN A 47 5.68 -20.19 21.35
CA ASN A 47 5.04 -20.36 20.05
C ASN A 47 4.69 -19.02 19.42
N VAL A 48 4.01 -18.14 20.16
CA VAL A 48 3.66 -16.80 19.67
C VAL A 48 4.92 -15.99 19.31
N GLN A 49 5.97 -16.07 20.13
CA GLN A 49 7.25 -15.42 19.85
C GLN A 49 7.92 -15.96 18.58
N ALA A 50 7.99 -17.28 18.41
CA ALA A 50 8.52 -17.90 17.20
C ALA A 50 7.73 -17.47 15.95
N TYR A 51 6.39 -17.41 16.04
CA TYR A 51 5.55 -16.91 14.95
C TYR A 51 5.86 -15.47 14.58
N TYR A 52 5.95 -14.55 15.53
CA TYR A 52 6.30 -13.16 15.23
C TYR A 52 7.69 -13.01 14.60
N ILE A 53 8.65 -13.86 15.00
CA ILE A 53 9.98 -13.88 14.40
C ILE A 53 9.91 -14.41 12.95
N ALA A 54 9.09 -15.43 12.67
CA ALA A 54 8.85 -15.93 11.32
C ALA A 54 8.12 -14.90 10.44
N GLU A 55 7.13 -14.19 10.96
CA GLU A 55 6.45 -13.11 10.24
C GLU A 55 7.43 -11.98 9.91
N ALA A 56 8.27 -11.56 10.86
CA ALA A 56 9.31 -10.55 10.60
C ALA A 56 10.31 -11.02 9.52
N GLY A 57 10.75 -12.28 9.57
CA GLY A 57 11.59 -12.86 8.52
C GLY A 57 10.89 -12.86 7.15
N LEU A 58 9.61 -13.22 7.11
CA LEU A 58 8.80 -13.22 5.90
C LEU A 58 8.67 -11.81 5.30
N GLU A 59 8.40 -10.80 6.11
CA GLU A 59 8.34 -9.39 5.69
C GLU A 59 9.67 -8.92 5.11
N ILE A 60 10.80 -9.30 5.71
CA ILE A 60 12.14 -9.01 5.15
C ILE A 60 12.31 -9.70 3.79
N GLY A 61 11.84 -10.93 3.65
CA GLY A 61 11.86 -11.65 2.38
C GLY A 61 11.02 -10.95 1.30
N ILE A 62 9.80 -10.53 1.65
CA ILE A 62 8.92 -9.78 0.74
C ILE A 62 9.54 -8.43 0.38
N ALA A 63 10.14 -7.73 1.34
CA ALA A 63 10.85 -6.48 1.10
C ALA A 63 12.05 -6.65 0.15
N ALA A 64 12.81 -7.76 0.28
CA ALA A 64 13.87 -8.08 -0.66
C ALA A 64 13.33 -8.31 -2.08
N LEU A 65 12.21 -9.03 -2.21
CA LEU A 65 11.54 -9.17 -3.51
C LEU A 65 11.07 -7.81 -4.06
N ARG A 66 10.60 -6.89 -3.21
CA ARG A 66 10.12 -5.56 -3.63
C ARG A 66 11.22 -4.71 -4.26
N CYS A 67 12.46 -4.91 -3.82
CA CYS A 67 13.62 -4.23 -4.41
C CYS A 67 14.03 -4.89 -5.72
N ASP A 68 14.06 -6.23 -5.76
CA ASP A 68 14.39 -7.01 -6.95
C ASP A 68 13.54 -8.29 -6.95
N PHE A 69 12.57 -8.40 -7.86
CA PHE A 69 11.74 -9.61 -7.93
C PHE A 69 12.55 -10.85 -8.32
N GLY A 70 13.68 -10.66 -9.02
CA GLY A 70 14.65 -11.68 -9.34
C GLY A 70 15.59 -12.02 -8.19
N PHE A 71 15.45 -11.37 -7.02
CA PHE A 71 16.37 -11.49 -5.91
C PHE A 71 16.64 -12.95 -5.57
N ALA A 72 17.92 -13.31 -5.64
CA ALA A 72 18.44 -14.58 -5.20
C ALA A 72 19.53 -14.29 -4.17
N PRO A 73 19.44 -14.86 -2.96
CA PRO A 73 20.50 -14.70 -1.99
C PRO A 73 21.86 -15.11 -2.55
N PRO A 74 22.96 -14.43 -2.16
CA PRO A 74 24.31 -14.78 -2.59
C PRO A 74 24.60 -16.27 -2.34
N ASN A 75 25.06 -16.97 -3.38
CA ASN A 75 25.37 -18.41 -3.36
C ASN A 75 24.17 -19.32 -3.03
N GLY A 76 22.92 -18.85 -3.18
CA GLY A 76 21.72 -19.60 -2.86
C GLY A 76 21.54 -19.91 -1.37
N SER A 77 22.29 -19.24 -0.49
CA SER A 77 22.17 -19.42 0.96
C SER A 77 20.91 -18.70 1.46
N PRO A 78 20.10 -19.29 2.35
CA PRO A 78 18.91 -18.60 2.84
C PRO A 78 19.24 -17.29 3.53
N LEU A 79 18.33 -16.32 3.45
CA LEU A 79 18.46 -15.08 4.20
C LEU A 79 18.19 -15.38 5.68
N THR A 80 19.15 -15.09 6.55
CA THR A 80 19.07 -15.42 7.97
C THR A 80 19.23 -14.18 8.83
N GLY A 81 18.66 -14.21 10.03
CA GLY A 81 18.82 -13.14 11.00
C GLY A 81 18.44 -13.56 12.41
N VAL A 82 18.71 -12.68 13.37
CA VAL A 82 18.44 -12.87 14.79
C VAL A 82 17.52 -11.76 15.27
N LEU A 83 16.40 -12.10 15.90
CA LEU A 83 15.46 -11.15 16.47
C LEU A 83 15.01 -11.59 17.85
N ASN A 84 15.19 -10.74 18.85
CA ASN A 84 14.80 -10.98 20.24
C ASN A 84 15.26 -12.34 20.81
N GLY A 85 16.47 -12.78 20.45
CA GLY A 85 17.05 -14.05 20.92
C GLY A 85 16.59 -15.30 20.15
N GLY A 86 15.69 -15.18 19.18
CA GLY A 86 15.39 -16.23 18.21
C GLY A 86 16.06 -15.97 16.86
N THR A 87 16.02 -16.97 15.99
CA THR A 87 16.60 -16.90 14.65
C THR A 87 15.53 -17.14 13.60
N TYR A 88 15.65 -16.52 12.43
CA TYR A 88 14.84 -16.86 11.26
C TYR A 88 15.71 -17.21 10.06
N THR A 89 15.14 -18.00 9.16
CA THR A 89 15.70 -18.44 7.88
C THR A 89 14.63 -18.24 6.81
N VAL A 90 14.94 -17.51 5.76
CA VAL A 90 14.03 -17.19 4.65
C VAL A 90 14.55 -17.80 3.37
N THR A 91 13.69 -18.55 2.69
CA THR A 91 13.95 -19.16 1.38
C THR A 91 12.94 -18.66 0.35
N PHE A 92 13.35 -18.68 -0.91
CA PHE A 92 12.55 -18.24 -2.05
C PHE A 92 12.43 -19.38 -3.06
N ASP A 93 11.21 -19.78 -3.41
CA ASP A 93 10.96 -20.73 -4.48
C ASP A 93 10.28 -20.02 -5.66
N ASN A 94 10.76 -20.27 -6.88
CA ASN A 94 10.12 -19.75 -8.08
C ASN A 94 8.94 -20.65 -8.47
N ILE A 95 7.73 -20.09 -8.56
CA ILE A 95 6.54 -20.79 -9.06
C ILE A 95 6.39 -20.53 -10.57
N SER A 96 6.55 -19.28 -11.00
CA SER A 96 6.57 -18.83 -12.39
C SER A 96 7.39 -17.53 -12.50
N ASP A 97 7.50 -16.97 -13.71
CA ASP A 97 8.22 -15.70 -13.97
C ASP A 97 7.58 -14.50 -13.27
N VAL A 98 6.29 -14.58 -12.94
CA VAL A 98 5.54 -13.53 -12.25
C VAL A 98 5.15 -13.93 -10.84
N LYS A 99 5.46 -15.14 -10.37
CA LYS A 99 5.01 -15.64 -9.07
C LYS A 99 6.09 -16.41 -8.32
N ARG A 100 6.31 -16.04 -7.06
CA ARG A 100 7.29 -16.64 -6.15
C ARG A 100 6.67 -17.02 -4.82
N LYS A 101 7.31 -17.92 -4.11
CA LYS A 101 6.94 -18.33 -2.76
C LYS A 101 8.05 -17.90 -1.82
N VAL A 102 7.71 -17.18 -0.77
CA VAL A 102 8.61 -16.81 0.32
C VAL A 102 8.24 -17.66 1.53
N LEU A 103 9.20 -18.40 2.06
CA LEU A 103 9.03 -19.22 3.25
C LEU A 103 9.98 -18.72 4.33
N SER A 104 9.45 -18.42 5.51
CA SER A 104 10.24 -18.07 6.68
C SER A 104 10.05 -19.11 7.77
N THR A 105 11.16 -19.71 8.21
CA THR A 105 11.23 -20.61 9.35
C THR A 105 11.94 -19.90 10.48
N ALA A 106 11.29 -19.76 11.63
CA ALA A 106 11.90 -19.22 12.83
C ALA A 106 12.04 -20.24 13.95
N THR A 107 13.05 -20.06 14.78
CA THR A 107 13.30 -20.87 15.97
C THR A 107 13.49 -19.97 17.19
N TYR A 108 12.75 -20.24 18.27
CA TYR A 108 12.88 -19.56 19.55
C TYR A 108 12.68 -20.54 20.70
N ASN A 109 13.65 -20.68 21.60
CA ASN A 109 13.59 -21.62 22.74
C ASN A 109 13.19 -23.07 22.34
N ASN A 110 13.76 -23.59 21.24
CA ASN A 110 13.45 -24.90 20.64
C ASN A 110 12.03 -25.07 20.08
N VAL A 111 11.27 -23.99 19.99
CA VAL A 111 10.02 -23.95 19.24
C VAL A 111 10.31 -23.45 17.83
N GLU A 112 9.76 -24.15 16.84
CA GLU A 112 9.83 -23.77 15.44
C GLU A 112 8.47 -23.23 14.97
N ALA A 113 8.49 -22.19 14.16
CA ALA A 113 7.31 -21.65 13.48
C ALA A 113 7.61 -21.39 12.01
N ILE A 114 6.66 -21.69 11.14
CA ILE A 114 6.82 -21.54 9.69
C ILE A 114 5.67 -20.67 9.14
N VAL A 115 6.02 -19.65 8.39
CA VAL A 115 5.05 -18.80 7.68
C VAL A 115 5.44 -18.74 6.20
N VAL A 116 4.42 -18.75 5.35
CA VAL A 116 4.58 -18.80 3.89
C VAL A 116 3.75 -17.70 3.25
N ALA A 117 4.35 -16.95 2.33
CA ALA A 117 3.66 -16.05 1.43
C ALA A 117 3.85 -16.50 -0.03
N GLU A 118 2.79 -16.44 -0.83
CA GLU A 118 2.90 -16.45 -2.28
C GLU A 118 2.80 -15.02 -2.79
N VAL A 119 3.79 -14.63 -3.59
CA VAL A 119 4.05 -13.26 -4.00
C VAL A 119 4.00 -13.19 -5.52
N GLU A 120 3.29 -12.22 -6.09
CA GLU A 120 3.06 -12.09 -7.53
C GLU A 120 3.39 -10.67 -8.02
N LEU A 121 3.98 -10.57 -9.22
CA LEU A 121 4.15 -9.30 -9.91
C LEU A 121 2.80 -8.82 -10.44
N ALA A 122 2.41 -7.62 -10.03
CA ALA A 122 1.24 -6.94 -10.55
C ALA A 122 1.68 -5.71 -11.36
N PRO A 123 1.21 -5.57 -12.60
CA PRO A 123 1.59 -4.45 -13.44
C PRO A 123 0.99 -3.16 -12.87
N LEU A 124 1.84 -2.18 -12.55
CA LEU A 124 1.42 -0.93 -11.87
C LEU A 124 0.74 0.05 -12.82
N TYR A 125 1.09 -0.04 -14.09
CA TYR A 125 0.80 0.96 -15.10
C TYR A 125 -0.39 0.60 -15.98
N GLN A 126 -1.19 -0.42 -15.61
CA GLN A 126 -2.37 -0.83 -16.39
C GLN A 126 -3.60 0.02 -16.14
N ASP A 127 -3.57 0.85 -15.10
CA ASP A 127 -4.65 1.70 -14.67
C ASP A 127 -4.24 3.18 -14.81
N ALA A 128 -5.23 4.03 -15.11
CA ALA A 128 -5.05 5.48 -15.17
C ALA A 128 -4.63 6.04 -13.81
N LEU A 129 -5.29 5.54 -12.76
CA LEU A 129 -5.03 5.89 -11.37
C LEU A 129 -4.84 4.60 -10.57
N THR A 130 -3.70 4.50 -9.89
CA THR A 130 -3.44 3.44 -8.90
C THR A 130 -3.28 4.11 -7.54
N VAL A 131 -4.29 3.96 -6.68
CA VAL A 131 -4.43 4.70 -5.41
C VAL A 131 -4.52 3.75 -4.23
N PHE A 132 -3.76 4.00 -3.16
CA PHE A 132 -3.55 3.00 -2.11
C PHE A 132 -4.31 3.30 -0.82
N GLU A 133 -4.56 4.55 -0.51
CA GLU A 133 -5.22 4.95 0.73
C GLU A 133 -6.52 5.67 0.45
N LYS A 134 -6.49 6.76 -0.32
CA LYS A 134 -7.68 7.58 -0.53
C LYS A 134 -7.72 8.23 -1.90
N LEU A 135 -8.76 7.94 -2.67
CA LEU A 135 -9.11 8.68 -3.87
C LEU A 135 -10.28 9.64 -3.58
N GLU A 136 -10.08 10.94 -3.75
CA GLU A 136 -11.12 11.96 -3.71
C GLU A 136 -11.42 12.50 -5.12
N LEU A 137 -12.67 12.40 -5.56
CA LEU A 137 -13.14 12.87 -6.87
C LEU A 137 -14.22 13.95 -6.69
N GLU A 138 -14.08 15.06 -7.41
CA GLU A 138 -15.10 16.11 -7.49
C GLU A 138 -15.24 16.63 -8.92
N GLY A 139 -16.34 16.32 -9.60
CA GLY A 139 -16.62 16.86 -10.95
C GLY A 139 -15.59 16.46 -12.03
N ILE A 140 -15.08 15.23 -11.97
CA ILE A 140 -13.97 14.76 -12.81
C ILE A 140 -14.41 13.68 -13.80
N THR A 141 -13.86 13.70 -15.02
CA THR A 141 -14.01 12.60 -16.00
C THR A 141 -12.71 11.84 -16.19
N ILE A 142 -12.69 10.54 -15.94
CA ILE A 142 -11.50 9.70 -16.06
C ILE A 142 -11.71 8.69 -17.19
N ASN A 143 -10.92 8.76 -18.25
CA ASN A 143 -10.91 7.85 -19.40
C ASN A 143 -9.84 6.78 -19.22
N GLY A 144 -10.14 5.80 -18.37
CA GLY A 144 -9.25 4.68 -18.09
C GLY A 144 -9.67 3.91 -16.86
N ASN A 145 -8.96 2.81 -16.60
CA ASN A 145 -9.20 2.00 -15.42
C ASN A 145 -8.69 2.70 -14.15
N ILE A 146 -9.26 2.37 -13.01
CA ILE A 146 -8.86 2.88 -11.70
C ILE A 146 -8.76 1.71 -10.74
N HIS A 147 -7.69 1.69 -9.96
CA HIS A 147 -7.52 0.81 -8.82
C HIS A 147 -7.46 1.62 -7.53
N VAL A 148 -8.28 1.26 -6.54
CA VAL A 148 -8.27 1.90 -5.22
C VAL A 148 -8.19 0.84 -4.11
N ASN A 149 -7.12 0.81 -3.33
CA ASN A 149 -7.01 -0.16 -2.25
C ASN A 149 -8.02 0.13 -1.12
N ASP A 150 -7.95 1.29 -0.46
CA ASP A 150 -8.73 1.52 0.78
C ASP A 150 -10.00 2.37 0.60
N ARG A 151 -9.91 3.66 0.24
CA ARG A 151 -11.06 4.58 0.30
C ARG A 151 -11.32 5.34 -1.00
N LEU A 152 -12.59 5.41 -1.41
CA LEU A 152 -13.06 6.25 -2.51
C LEU A 152 -14.08 7.26 -1.99
N TYR A 153 -13.77 8.54 -2.08
CA TYR A 153 -14.67 9.64 -1.76
C TYR A 153 -15.07 10.34 -3.05
N VAL A 154 -16.37 10.50 -3.26
CA VAL A 154 -16.90 11.32 -4.35
C VAL A 154 -17.70 12.43 -3.71
N LYS A 155 -17.28 13.68 -3.90
CA LYS A 155 -17.83 14.85 -3.23
C LYS A 155 -18.25 15.92 -4.23
N GLY A 156 -18.87 16.97 -3.70
CA GLY A 156 -19.34 18.11 -4.48
C GLY A 156 -20.69 17.86 -5.14
N ASN A 157 -21.20 18.86 -5.84
CA ASN A 157 -22.47 18.81 -6.56
C ASN A 157 -22.32 18.53 -8.06
N LYS A 158 -21.10 18.24 -8.50
CA LYS A 158 -20.76 17.90 -9.89
C LYS A 158 -20.67 16.40 -10.06
N GLU A 159 -21.01 15.92 -11.25
CA GLU A 159 -20.93 14.52 -11.63
C GLU A 159 -19.47 14.11 -11.86
N SER A 160 -19.07 12.98 -11.28
CA SER A 160 -17.78 12.33 -11.59
C SER A 160 -18.04 11.09 -12.46
N THR A 161 -17.25 10.90 -13.51
CA THR A 161 -17.41 9.80 -14.48
C THR A 161 -16.11 9.02 -14.63
N ILE A 162 -16.21 7.69 -14.63
CA ILE A 162 -15.12 6.75 -14.91
C ILE A 162 -15.49 5.95 -16.16
N ASN A 163 -14.84 6.25 -17.28
CA ASN A 163 -14.95 5.54 -18.55
C ASN A 163 -13.91 4.40 -18.58
N GLY A 164 -14.07 3.45 -17.66
CA GLY A 164 -13.17 2.32 -17.48
C GLY A 164 -13.56 1.45 -16.28
N ARG A 165 -12.71 0.46 -15.96
CA ARG A 165 -12.94 -0.44 -14.83
C ARG A 165 -12.61 0.26 -13.52
N LEU A 166 -13.49 0.17 -12.52
CA LEU A 166 -13.16 0.49 -11.13
C LEU A 166 -12.88 -0.80 -10.36
N SER A 167 -11.71 -0.91 -9.75
CA SER A 167 -11.29 -2.07 -8.94
C SER A 167 -11.00 -1.64 -7.50
N TYR A 168 -11.38 -2.44 -6.50
CA TYR A 168 -11.15 -2.11 -5.08
C TYR A 168 -10.92 -3.32 -4.16
N THR A 169 -10.28 -3.15 -3.00
CA THR A 169 -9.71 -4.29 -2.23
C THR A 169 -10.51 -4.79 -1.03
N ASP A 170 -11.84 -4.63 -1.04
CA ASP A 170 -12.79 -5.15 -0.04
C ASP A 170 -13.05 -4.29 1.22
N ARG A 171 -12.37 -3.15 1.40
CA ARG A 171 -12.71 -2.25 2.51
C ARG A 171 -13.85 -1.32 2.10
N GLN A 172 -15.02 -1.55 2.71
CA GLN A 172 -16.30 -0.84 2.47
C GLN A 172 -16.26 0.67 2.78
N ARG A 173 -15.40 1.45 2.13
CA ARG A 173 -15.26 2.89 2.39
C ARG A 173 -15.43 3.71 1.14
N ILE A 174 -16.47 3.39 0.38
CA ILE A 174 -16.92 4.25 -0.71
C ILE A 174 -17.97 5.20 -0.14
N ASN A 175 -17.63 6.48 -0.14
CA ASN A 175 -18.44 7.53 0.46
C ASN A 175 -18.77 8.57 -0.61
N ILE A 176 -20.03 8.56 -1.06
CA ILE A 176 -20.54 9.50 -2.05
C ILE A 176 -21.36 10.54 -1.29
N GLN A 177 -20.90 11.79 -1.25
CA GLN A 177 -21.53 12.88 -0.51
C GLN A 177 -22.06 13.95 -1.45
N ASN A 178 -23.39 14.06 -1.55
CA ASN A 178 -24.09 15.05 -2.39
C ASN A 178 -23.71 15.01 -3.88
N SER A 179 -23.17 13.88 -4.35
CA SER A 179 -22.66 13.68 -5.71
C SER A 179 -23.22 12.38 -6.30
N TYR A 180 -22.87 12.13 -7.57
CA TYR A 180 -23.11 10.87 -8.26
C TYR A 180 -21.83 10.44 -8.99
N LEU A 181 -21.55 9.14 -8.95
CA LEU A 181 -20.45 8.54 -9.68
C LEU A 181 -21.00 7.66 -10.81
N LYS A 182 -20.66 7.97 -12.06
CA LYS A 182 -20.94 7.09 -13.20
C LYS A 182 -19.73 6.25 -13.50
N VAL A 183 -19.91 4.94 -13.62
CA VAL A 183 -18.84 4.02 -14.03
C VAL A 183 -19.33 3.22 -15.22
N GLN A 184 -18.55 3.20 -16.30
CA GLN A 184 -18.87 2.43 -17.49
C GLN A 184 -18.82 0.93 -17.17
N LYS A 185 -19.89 0.22 -17.49
CA LYS A 185 -19.96 -1.23 -17.30
C LYS A 185 -19.18 -1.90 -18.41
N ILE A 186 -18.04 -2.50 -18.07
CA ILE A 186 -17.31 -3.35 -19.02
C ILE A 186 -18.00 -4.72 -19.04
N VAL A 187 -18.84 -4.95 -20.05
CA VAL A 187 -19.39 -6.28 -20.36
C VAL A 187 -18.54 -6.89 -21.45
N ASP A 188 -18.10 -8.14 -21.26
CA ASP A 188 -17.28 -8.85 -22.24
C ASP A 188 -17.93 -8.81 -23.65
N LYS A 189 -17.27 -8.05 -24.53
CA LYS A 189 -17.29 -8.12 -26.00
C LYS A 189 -18.53 -7.70 -26.79
N GLU A 190 -19.65 -7.28 -26.20
CA GLU A 190 -20.76 -6.68 -26.99
C GLU A 190 -21.25 -5.35 -26.41
N GLN A 191 -21.21 -4.33 -27.27
CA GLN A 191 -21.42 -2.90 -27.02
C GLN A 191 -22.83 -2.56 -26.52
N GLU A 192 -22.99 -2.43 -25.22
CA GLU A 192 -23.94 -1.45 -24.69
C GLU A 192 -23.17 -0.52 -23.75
N ASP A 193 -23.17 0.78 -24.07
CA ASP A 193 -22.74 1.89 -23.20
C ASP A 193 -23.68 1.97 -21.99
N SER A 194 -23.63 0.94 -21.16
CA SER A 194 -24.37 0.86 -19.92
C SER A 194 -23.47 1.43 -18.83
N PHE A 195 -23.98 2.44 -18.14
CA PHE A 195 -23.31 3.02 -16.97
C PHE A 195 -23.98 2.51 -15.71
N LEU A 196 -23.18 2.17 -14.71
CA LEU A 196 -23.65 2.03 -13.34
C LEU A 196 -23.56 3.40 -12.67
N LEU A 197 -24.71 3.89 -12.21
CA LEU A 197 -24.81 5.14 -11.46
C LEU A 197 -24.80 4.81 -9.97
N PHE A 198 -23.79 5.29 -9.26
CA PHE A 198 -23.70 5.18 -7.81
C PHE A 198 -24.14 6.50 -7.16
N THR A 199 -24.97 6.35 -6.14
CA THR A 199 -25.48 7.43 -5.28
C THR A 199 -25.11 7.10 -3.83
N ASP A 200 -25.39 8.01 -2.91
CA ASP A 200 -25.16 7.84 -1.46
C ASP A 200 -25.70 6.52 -0.85
N ALA A 201 -26.73 5.92 -1.46
CA ALA A 201 -27.36 4.67 -1.01
C ALA A 201 -26.95 3.40 -1.78
N GLY A 202 -26.07 3.49 -2.78
CA GLY A 202 -25.74 2.39 -3.68
C GLY A 202 -24.70 1.41 -3.12
N GLN A 203 -24.99 0.10 -3.14
CA GLN A 203 -23.97 -0.93 -2.93
C GLN A 203 -23.20 -1.19 -4.22
N ILE A 204 -21.87 -1.33 -4.12
CA ILE A 204 -21.00 -1.61 -5.26
C ILE A 204 -20.96 -3.12 -5.51
N PRO A 205 -20.99 -3.57 -6.78
CA PRO A 205 -20.91 -5.00 -7.09
C PRO A 205 -19.63 -5.64 -6.52
N GLN A 206 -19.76 -6.81 -5.88
CA GLN A 206 -18.61 -7.61 -5.42
C GLN A 206 -17.70 -8.05 -6.57
N ALA A 207 -18.22 -8.13 -7.81
CA ALA A 207 -17.44 -8.50 -8.99
C ALA A 207 -16.29 -7.54 -9.33
N TRP A 208 -16.25 -6.37 -8.67
CA TRP A 208 -15.21 -5.34 -8.85
C TRP A 208 -14.15 -5.39 -7.75
N GLN A 209 -14.26 -6.37 -6.83
CA GLN A 209 -13.25 -6.60 -5.82
C GLN A 209 -11.96 -7.14 -6.48
N ALA A 210 -10.83 -6.55 -6.14
CA ALA A 210 -9.50 -6.91 -6.60
C ALA A 210 -8.56 -7.12 -5.42
N THR A 211 -7.38 -7.69 -5.70
CA THR A 211 -6.33 -7.85 -4.69
C THR A 211 -5.60 -6.52 -4.48
N GLU A 212 -5.17 -6.26 -3.25
CA GLU A 212 -4.36 -5.10 -2.91
C GLU A 212 -3.08 -5.04 -3.73
N ILE A 213 -2.91 -3.96 -4.48
CA ILE A 213 -1.67 -3.64 -5.18
C ILE A 213 -0.86 -2.76 -4.24
N PRO A 214 0.28 -3.17 -3.67
CA PRO A 214 1.11 -2.26 -2.88
C PRO A 214 2.02 -1.42 -3.77
N ILE A 215 2.31 -0.18 -3.35
CA ILE A 215 3.32 0.64 -4.03
C ILE A 215 4.69 0.01 -3.77
N PRO A 216 5.50 -0.26 -4.79
CA PRO A 216 6.94 -0.35 -4.54
C PRO A 216 7.40 0.98 -3.93
N ALA A 217 8.33 0.92 -2.98
CA ALA A 217 9.03 2.13 -2.57
C ALA A 217 9.72 2.73 -3.80
N ILE A 218 9.70 4.06 -3.92
CA ILE A 218 10.38 4.72 -5.03
C ILE A 218 11.88 4.59 -4.77
N ASP A 219 12.59 3.91 -5.68
CA ASP A 219 14.04 3.73 -5.55
C ASP A 219 14.79 5.00 -6.00
N PHE A 220 14.75 6.03 -5.14
CA PHE A 220 15.45 7.30 -5.36
C PHE A 220 16.94 7.15 -5.59
N GLU A 221 17.58 6.10 -5.07
CA GLU A 221 19.01 5.86 -5.29
C GLU A 221 19.26 5.46 -6.75
N ASN A 222 18.50 4.49 -7.27
CA ASN A 222 18.55 4.11 -8.69
C ASN A 222 18.28 5.32 -9.60
N PHE A 223 17.32 6.16 -9.26
CA PHE A 223 17.05 7.40 -9.98
C PHE A 223 18.21 8.41 -9.94
N THR A 224 18.86 8.55 -8.79
CA THR A 224 19.98 9.49 -8.60
C THR A 224 21.13 9.17 -9.56
N GLU A 225 21.43 7.88 -9.77
CA GLU A 225 22.49 7.43 -10.67
C GLU A 225 22.26 7.81 -12.15
N HIS A 226 21.00 8.10 -12.54
CA HIS A 226 20.61 8.36 -13.92
C HIS A 226 20.23 9.84 -14.19
N SER A 227 20.34 10.70 -13.19
CA SER A 227 20.11 12.14 -13.32
C SER A 227 21.21 12.82 -14.14
N ASP A 228 20.83 13.73 -15.04
CA ASP A 228 21.78 14.54 -15.83
C ASP A 228 22.29 15.73 -15.00
N ILE A 229 21.43 16.27 -14.12
CA ILE A 229 21.74 17.40 -13.24
C ILE A 229 21.12 17.22 -11.84
N VAL A 230 21.84 17.67 -10.82
CA VAL A 230 21.44 17.58 -9.41
C VAL A 230 21.44 18.96 -8.76
N TYR A 231 20.32 19.29 -8.10
CA TYR A 231 20.11 20.51 -7.33
C TYR A 231 20.01 20.19 -5.84
N ASP A 232 20.95 20.71 -5.04
CA ASP A 232 21.08 20.39 -3.60
C ASP A 232 20.19 21.24 -2.65
N LYS A 233 19.31 22.10 -3.18
CA LYS A 233 18.51 23.05 -2.39
C LYS A 233 17.11 23.16 -2.97
N ALA A 234 16.20 23.81 -2.24
CA ALA A 234 14.90 24.17 -2.80
C ALA A 234 15.06 25.17 -3.96
N TYR A 235 14.31 24.96 -5.04
CA TYR A 235 14.32 25.82 -6.22
C TYR A 235 12.94 26.33 -6.58
N PHE A 236 12.95 27.54 -7.13
CA PHE A 236 11.83 28.14 -7.81
C PHE A 236 12.20 28.27 -9.29
N TRP A 237 11.44 27.63 -10.17
CA TRP A 237 11.64 27.70 -11.61
C TRP A 237 10.52 28.48 -12.26
N SER A 238 10.93 29.41 -13.13
CA SER A 238 10.06 30.07 -14.10
C SER A 238 10.35 29.62 -15.53
N GLU A 239 11.52 29.01 -15.76
CA GLU A 239 11.99 28.52 -17.05
C GLU A 239 12.49 27.07 -16.91
N PRO A 240 12.27 26.22 -17.92
CA PRO A 240 12.74 24.84 -17.90
C PRO A 240 14.27 24.76 -18.02
N PRO A 241 14.91 23.74 -17.44
CA PRO A 241 16.32 23.45 -17.65
C PRO A 241 16.57 22.91 -19.07
N ASP A 242 17.83 22.90 -19.50
CA ASP A 242 18.23 22.30 -20.78
C ASP A 242 18.29 20.77 -20.70
N GLU A 243 18.44 20.21 -19.50
CA GLU A 243 18.54 18.77 -19.26
C GLU A 243 17.16 18.11 -19.06
N ASN A 244 16.99 16.91 -19.63
CA ASN A 244 15.73 16.19 -19.59
C ASN A 244 15.59 15.27 -18.36
N LYS A 245 16.64 15.04 -17.57
CA LYS A 245 16.57 14.23 -16.34
C LYS A 245 17.17 15.00 -15.17
N VAL A 246 16.31 15.45 -14.26
CA VAL A 246 16.68 16.41 -13.23
C VAL A 246 16.33 15.89 -11.85
N LEU A 247 17.29 15.97 -10.93
CA LEU A 247 17.10 15.62 -9.53
C LEU A 247 17.18 16.86 -8.62
N PHE A 248 16.21 16.98 -7.72
CA PHE A 248 16.20 17.92 -6.61
C PHE A 248 16.27 17.18 -5.28
N ARG A 249 17.19 17.59 -4.40
CA ARG A 249 17.33 17.05 -3.04
C ARG A 249 16.47 17.75 -1.99
N ASP A 250 15.58 18.63 -2.43
CA ASP A 250 14.69 19.44 -1.60
C ASP A 250 13.47 19.81 -2.46
N ASN A 251 12.59 20.66 -1.94
CA ASN A 251 11.32 21.02 -2.57
C ASN A 251 11.51 21.77 -3.90
N LEU A 252 10.58 21.54 -4.83
CA LEU A 252 10.51 22.19 -6.12
C LEU A 252 9.21 22.98 -6.24
N HIS A 253 9.32 24.24 -6.63
CA HIS A 253 8.19 25.07 -7.01
C HIS A 253 8.39 25.55 -8.45
N ILE A 254 7.43 25.27 -9.33
CA ILE A 254 7.40 25.80 -10.69
C ILE A 254 6.19 26.72 -10.81
N ASP A 255 6.44 27.99 -11.11
CA ASP A 255 5.41 28.99 -11.43
C ASP A 255 5.61 29.44 -12.88
N ALA A 256 4.89 28.77 -13.77
CA ALA A 256 4.95 28.99 -15.19
C ALA A 256 4.06 30.19 -15.56
N GLU A 257 4.64 31.40 -15.58
CA GLU A 257 3.94 32.60 -16.07
C GLU A 257 3.54 32.45 -17.55
N ASP A 258 4.43 31.85 -18.33
CA ASP A 258 4.24 31.44 -19.72
C ASP A 258 4.16 29.90 -19.83
N ASN A 259 4.10 29.36 -21.04
CA ASN A 259 4.12 27.92 -21.26
C ASN A 259 5.49 27.30 -20.92
N PHE A 260 5.56 26.55 -19.82
CA PHE A 260 6.74 25.79 -19.40
C PHE A 260 6.89 24.53 -20.26
N ILE A 261 7.81 24.59 -21.23
CA ILE A 261 8.02 23.50 -22.19
C ILE A 261 9.15 22.60 -21.68
N PHE A 262 8.80 21.39 -21.25
CA PHE A 262 9.75 20.41 -20.72
C PHE A 262 9.38 19.00 -21.17
N ASP A 263 10.34 18.28 -21.72
CA ASP A 263 10.18 16.90 -22.18
C ASP A 263 11.19 16.02 -21.46
N GLY A 264 10.78 15.43 -20.35
CA GLY A 264 11.73 14.88 -19.40
C GLY A 264 11.14 14.31 -18.12
N MET A 265 12.06 14.00 -17.20
CA MET A 265 11.82 13.49 -15.87
C MET A 265 12.39 14.42 -14.81
N ILE A 266 11.55 14.75 -13.83
CA ILE A 266 11.89 15.53 -12.65
C ILE A 266 11.70 14.65 -11.42
N ILE A 267 12.73 14.57 -10.60
CA ILE A 267 12.79 13.72 -9.41
C ILE A 267 13.06 14.63 -8.22
N VAL A 268 12.25 14.51 -7.17
CA VAL A 268 12.27 15.46 -6.05
C VAL A 268 12.24 14.69 -4.73
N ASP A 269 13.32 14.80 -3.94
CA ASP A 269 13.42 14.31 -2.54
C ASP A 269 12.67 15.25 -1.58
N GLY A 270 11.46 15.66 -1.98
CA GLY A 270 10.69 16.69 -1.32
C GLY A 270 9.32 16.90 -1.97
N TYR A 271 8.73 18.05 -1.69
CA TYR A 271 7.43 18.48 -2.18
C TYR A 271 7.55 19.14 -3.55
N VAL A 272 6.55 18.91 -4.41
CA VAL A 272 6.45 19.54 -5.74
C VAL A 272 5.19 20.39 -5.80
N HIS A 273 5.34 21.64 -6.22
CA HIS A 273 4.23 22.52 -6.55
C HIS A 273 4.36 23.03 -7.97
N LEU A 274 3.32 22.82 -8.77
CA LEU A 274 3.25 23.26 -10.16
C LEU A 274 2.08 24.22 -10.33
N ASP A 275 2.36 25.40 -10.87
CA ASP A 275 1.35 26.37 -11.23
C ASP A 275 1.60 26.92 -12.64
N GLY A 276 0.53 27.26 -13.35
CA GLY A 276 0.57 27.79 -14.71
C GLY A 276 0.37 26.76 -15.83
N THR A 277 0.96 27.05 -16.98
CA THR A 277 0.79 26.28 -18.22
C THR A 277 2.05 25.46 -18.51
N PHE A 278 1.88 24.17 -18.79
CA PHE A 278 2.97 23.23 -19.07
C PHE A 278 2.74 22.56 -20.42
N ASN A 279 3.74 22.51 -21.30
CA ASN A 279 3.68 21.77 -22.56
C ASN A 279 2.43 22.04 -23.44
N GLU A 280 1.78 23.20 -23.32
CA GLU A 280 0.59 23.50 -24.11
C GLU A 280 0.94 23.53 -25.60
N GLY A 281 0.21 22.75 -26.41
CA GLY A 281 0.50 22.57 -27.84
C GLY A 281 1.57 21.53 -28.16
N TYR A 282 2.19 20.90 -27.16
CA TYR A 282 3.24 19.89 -27.32
C TYR A 282 2.76 18.49 -26.92
N ALA A 283 1.79 17.95 -27.68
CA ALA A 283 1.14 16.66 -27.38
C ALA A 283 2.09 15.45 -27.29
N ASN A 284 3.30 15.54 -27.85
CA ASN A 284 4.29 14.48 -27.83
C ASN A 284 5.27 14.58 -26.65
N HIS A 285 5.31 15.71 -25.94
CA HIS A 285 6.20 15.86 -24.78
C HIS A 285 5.66 15.07 -23.60
N SER A 286 6.58 14.52 -22.81
CA SER A 286 6.30 13.80 -21.58
C SER A 286 6.82 14.59 -20.39
N LEU A 287 5.98 14.79 -19.39
CA LEU A 287 6.33 15.36 -18.10
C LEU A 287 6.22 14.28 -17.03
N ILE A 288 7.35 13.73 -16.62
CA ILE A 288 7.42 12.70 -15.59
C ILE A 288 7.87 13.37 -14.29
N ILE A 289 7.06 13.23 -13.24
CA ILE A 289 7.35 13.79 -11.92
C ILE A 289 7.28 12.69 -10.88
N VAL A 290 8.38 12.50 -10.17
CA VAL A 290 8.52 11.53 -9.09
C VAL A 290 8.91 12.29 -7.81
N ALA A 291 8.07 12.24 -6.79
CA ALA A 291 8.25 13.00 -5.55
C ALA A 291 8.20 12.10 -4.31
N LYS A 292 9.09 12.36 -3.36
CA LYS A 292 9.09 11.66 -2.06
C LYS A 292 8.06 12.23 -1.09
N ASP A 293 7.71 13.50 -1.29
CA ASP A 293 6.58 14.11 -0.63
C ASP A 293 5.45 14.32 -1.65
N SER A 294 4.53 15.22 -1.33
CA SER A 294 3.31 15.45 -2.09
C SER A 294 3.57 16.21 -3.41
N ILE A 295 2.74 15.97 -4.41
CA ILE A 295 2.68 16.76 -5.65
C ILE A 295 1.37 17.55 -5.64
N VAL A 296 1.46 18.87 -5.76
CA VAL A 296 0.29 19.73 -5.89
C VAL A 296 0.39 20.45 -7.22
N ILE A 297 -0.66 20.29 -8.03
CA ILE A 297 -0.81 20.91 -9.33
C ILE A 297 -1.99 21.87 -9.21
N GLY A 298 -1.68 23.17 -9.31
CA GLY A 298 -2.58 24.31 -9.15
C GLY A 298 -2.66 24.80 -7.71
N ASP A 299 -3.53 25.79 -7.48
CA ASP A 299 -3.94 26.39 -6.19
C ASP A 299 -3.50 27.86 -6.00
N SER A 300 -2.55 28.42 -6.76
CA SER A 300 -2.21 29.84 -6.61
C SER A 300 -3.06 30.76 -7.49
N PHE A 301 -3.80 31.66 -6.85
CA PHE A 301 -4.44 32.84 -7.46
C PHE A 301 -5.50 32.58 -8.54
N GLY A 302 -5.96 31.35 -8.64
CA GLY A 302 -7.01 30.95 -9.55
C GLY A 302 -6.64 30.97 -11.04
N LYS A 303 -5.34 30.84 -11.32
CA LYS A 303 -4.89 30.46 -12.66
C LYS A 303 -5.31 29.01 -12.89
N GLY A 304 -6.04 28.78 -13.98
CA GLY A 304 -6.32 27.42 -14.42
C GLY A 304 -5.01 26.75 -14.85
N ILE A 305 -4.94 25.44 -14.69
CA ILE A 305 -3.79 24.66 -15.15
C ILE A 305 -4.11 24.14 -16.54
N ASN A 306 -3.14 24.28 -17.42
CA ASN A 306 -3.17 23.65 -18.72
C ASN A 306 -1.88 22.86 -18.89
N VAL A 307 -1.95 21.53 -18.80
CA VAL A 307 -0.80 20.67 -19.12
C VAL A 307 -1.10 19.97 -20.43
N GLY A 308 -0.40 20.38 -21.49
CA GLY A 308 -0.35 19.60 -22.71
C GLY A 308 0.64 18.44 -22.60
N GLY A 309 0.64 17.57 -23.61
CA GLY A 309 1.49 16.39 -23.61
C GLY A 309 0.98 15.29 -22.70
N LYS A 310 1.90 14.45 -22.24
CA LYS A 310 1.62 13.28 -21.40
C LYS A 310 2.27 13.46 -20.03
N VAL A 311 1.62 12.97 -18.99
CA VAL A 311 2.08 13.11 -17.61
C VAL A 311 2.22 11.77 -16.92
N PHE A 312 3.31 11.58 -16.19
CA PHE A 312 3.42 10.51 -15.21
C PHE A 312 3.67 11.14 -13.85
N LEU A 313 2.73 10.98 -12.92
CA LEU A 313 2.83 11.55 -11.59
C LEU A 313 2.92 10.41 -10.56
N CYS A 314 4.04 10.36 -9.84
CA CYS A 314 4.27 9.38 -8.79
C CYS A 314 4.70 10.06 -7.49
N SER A 315 4.03 9.75 -6.38
CA SER A 315 4.34 10.31 -5.06
C SER A 315 4.29 9.24 -3.98
N GLU A 316 5.18 9.31 -2.99
CA GLU A 316 5.08 8.50 -1.77
C GLU A 316 4.02 9.03 -0.78
N LYS A 317 3.37 10.17 -1.07
CA LYS A 317 2.31 10.78 -0.24
C LYS A 317 1.08 11.19 -1.07
N ASP A 318 0.80 12.49 -1.17
CA ASP A 318 -0.46 12.99 -1.70
C ASP A 318 -0.25 13.59 -3.09
N ILE A 319 -1.14 13.31 -4.03
CA ILE A 319 -1.23 14.04 -5.30
C ILE A 319 -2.56 14.81 -5.33
N LYS A 320 -2.47 16.14 -5.41
CA LYS A 320 -3.65 17.03 -5.48
C LYS A 320 -3.61 17.80 -6.79
N ILE A 321 -4.65 17.67 -7.60
CA ILE A 321 -4.81 18.41 -8.85
C ILE A 321 -6.11 19.22 -8.77
N THR A 322 -5.97 20.55 -8.82
CA THR A 322 -7.12 21.47 -8.68
C THR A 322 -7.28 22.35 -9.91
N SER A 323 -8.52 22.68 -10.22
CA SER A 323 -8.85 23.50 -11.38
C SER A 323 -8.45 24.97 -11.26
N GLY A 324 -8.03 25.47 -10.09
CA GLY A 324 -7.79 26.91 -9.90
C GLY A 324 -9.09 27.75 -9.88
N GLY A 325 -10.28 27.15 -9.86
CA GLY A 325 -11.51 27.93 -9.79
C GLY A 325 -12.75 27.19 -10.28
N ALA A 326 -13.93 27.71 -9.96
CA ALA A 326 -15.19 27.02 -10.25
C ALA A 326 -15.49 26.84 -11.76
N LEU A 327 -14.86 27.64 -12.62
CA LEU A 327 -15.10 27.69 -14.07
C LEU A 327 -13.94 27.19 -14.92
N SER A 328 -12.76 26.98 -14.34
CA SER A 328 -11.62 26.40 -15.02
C SER A 328 -11.72 24.88 -14.97
N SER A 329 -11.11 24.21 -15.94
CA SER A 329 -10.95 22.75 -15.94
C SER A 329 -9.60 22.42 -16.52
N TRP A 330 -8.96 21.38 -16.01
CA TRP A 330 -7.74 20.84 -16.59
C TRP A 330 -8.08 19.61 -17.43
N ASP A 331 -7.24 19.32 -18.43
CA ASP A 331 -7.26 18.07 -19.19
C ASP A 331 -5.84 17.50 -19.16
N LEU A 332 -5.69 16.29 -18.62
CA LEU A 332 -4.41 15.61 -18.47
C LEU A 332 -4.46 14.27 -19.18
N THR A 333 -3.35 13.86 -19.77
CA THR A 333 -3.21 12.53 -20.37
C THR A 333 -2.04 11.79 -19.74
N GLY A 334 -2.22 10.60 -19.19
CA GLY A 334 -1.12 9.78 -18.68
C GLY A 334 -1.50 8.87 -17.51
N ILE A 335 -0.66 8.82 -16.47
CA ILE A 335 -0.80 7.89 -15.32
C ILE A 335 -0.51 8.61 -13.98
N ILE A 336 -1.27 8.29 -12.94
CA ILE A 336 -1.04 8.75 -11.55
C ILE A 336 -0.92 7.57 -10.59
N ILE A 337 0.10 7.58 -9.75
CA ILE A 337 0.33 6.62 -8.68
C ILE A 337 0.65 7.35 -7.37
N ALA A 338 -0.20 7.23 -6.36
CA ALA A 338 0.08 7.78 -5.03
C ALA A 338 -0.84 7.19 -3.95
N PRO A 339 -0.41 7.16 -2.67
CA PRO A 339 -1.27 6.80 -1.55
C PRO A 339 -2.60 7.54 -1.55
N ASP A 340 -2.54 8.88 -1.58
CA ASP A 340 -3.72 9.74 -1.60
C ASP A 340 -3.76 10.55 -2.89
N VAL A 341 -4.91 10.56 -3.57
CA VAL A 341 -5.13 11.33 -4.79
C VAL A 341 -6.41 12.14 -4.65
N ALA A 342 -6.33 13.44 -4.90
CA ALA A 342 -7.47 14.36 -4.90
C ALA A 342 -7.55 15.10 -6.24
N LEU A 343 -8.63 14.83 -6.98
CA LEU A 343 -8.87 15.41 -8.31
C LEU A 343 -10.15 16.25 -8.29
N ASP A 344 -10.02 17.51 -8.70
CA ASP A 344 -11.15 18.45 -8.78
C ASP A 344 -11.28 19.05 -10.19
N ASN A 345 -12.48 18.91 -10.76
CA ASN A 345 -13.02 19.66 -11.88
C ASN A 345 -12.12 19.63 -13.14
N GLY A 346 -12.05 18.48 -13.81
CA GLY A 346 -11.19 18.26 -14.97
C GLY A 346 -11.45 16.95 -15.72
N SER A 347 -10.55 16.60 -16.62
CA SER A 347 -10.51 15.30 -17.30
C SER A 347 -9.13 14.68 -17.25
N PHE A 348 -9.09 13.37 -17.06
CA PHE A 348 -7.86 12.58 -17.06
C PHE A 348 -7.99 11.43 -18.05
N THR A 349 -7.10 11.32 -19.02
CA THR A 349 -7.12 10.27 -20.04
C THR A 349 -5.92 9.36 -19.88
N TYR A 350 -6.14 8.05 -19.83
CA TYR A 350 -5.07 7.09 -19.66
C TYR A 350 -4.22 6.94 -20.94
N ASP A 351 -2.90 7.03 -20.78
CA ASP A 351 -1.93 6.77 -21.84
C ASP A 351 -0.62 6.22 -21.25
N THR A 352 -0.23 5.02 -21.68
CA THR A 352 1.01 4.35 -21.24
C THR A 352 2.24 4.76 -22.02
N SER A 353 2.08 5.41 -23.17
CA SER A 353 3.22 5.78 -24.02
C SER A 353 4.12 6.85 -23.38
N VAL A 354 3.66 7.48 -22.28
CA VAL A 354 4.52 8.32 -21.40
C VAL A 354 5.68 7.51 -20.78
N LEU A 355 5.52 6.19 -20.67
CA LEU A 355 6.51 5.29 -20.09
C LEU A 355 7.48 4.73 -21.12
N ASP A 356 7.20 4.81 -22.43
CA ASP A 356 8.01 4.12 -23.45
C ASP A 356 9.49 4.54 -23.39
N GLU A 357 9.77 5.81 -23.10
CA GLU A 357 11.12 6.37 -22.99
C GLU A 357 11.78 6.16 -21.61
N TYR A 358 10.97 6.05 -20.55
CA TYR A 358 11.46 6.09 -19.16
C TYR A 358 11.15 4.83 -18.34
N SER A 359 10.56 3.81 -18.96
CA SER A 359 10.18 2.54 -18.33
C SER A 359 11.34 1.84 -17.64
N GLN A 360 12.57 1.99 -18.15
CA GLN A 360 13.77 1.43 -17.51
C GLN A 360 14.11 2.04 -16.14
N TYR A 361 13.59 3.23 -15.84
CA TYR A 361 13.82 3.93 -14.57
C TYR A 361 12.65 3.73 -13.59
N LEU A 362 11.48 3.39 -14.10
CA LEU A 362 10.25 3.30 -13.33
C LEU A 362 9.95 1.82 -13.00
N PRO A 363 9.45 1.48 -11.80
CA PRO A 363 9.17 0.09 -11.44
C PRO A 363 8.02 -0.48 -12.28
N GLU A 364 8.30 -1.37 -13.23
CA GLU A 364 7.28 -1.97 -14.12
C GLU A 364 6.18 -2.75 -13.36
N TYR A 365 6.55 -3.33 -12.22
CA TYR A 365 5.67 -4.18 -11.43
C TYR A 365 5.71 -3.82 -9.94
N GLY A 366 4.55 -3.91 -9.31
CA GLY A 366 4.37 -3.97 -7.86
C GLY A 366 4.34 -5.42 -7.40
N ILE A 367 4.43 -5.63 -6.10
CA ILE A 367 4.52 -6.96 -5.52
C ILE A 367 3.35 -7.25 -4.62
N ILE A 368 2.43 -8.10 -5.06
CA ILE A 368 1.25 -8.47 -4.30
C ILE A 368 1.50 -9.75 -3.51
N VAL A 369 1.10 -9.78 -2.25
CA VAL A 369 1.00 -11.03 -1.49
C VAL A 369 -0.35 -11.69 -1.81
N SER A 370 -0.34 -12.60 -2.77
CA SER A 370 -1.54 -13.33 -3.23
C SER A 370 -2.09 -14.32 -2.21
N ARG A 371 -1.25 -14.86 -1.32
CA ARG A 371 -1.65 -15.81 -0.28
C ARG A 371 -0.72 -15.73 0.93
N TRP A 372 -1.31 -15.76 2.12
CA TRP A 372 -0.59 -15.90 3.39
C TRP A 372 -1.04 -17.19 4.09
N SER A 373 -0.11 -18.01 4.58
CA SER A 373 -0.42 -19.27 5.27
C SER A 373 0.53 -19.51 6.44
N LYS A 374 -0.01 -20.01 7.56
CA LYS A 374 0.70 -20.33 8.79
C LYS A 374 0.68 -21.85 8.99
N TYR A 375 1.81 -22.43 9.36
CA TYR A 375 1.97 -23.87 9.56
C TYR A 375 2.38 -24.21 10.99
#